data_AF-A0A818JW66-F1
#
_entry.id   AF-A0A818JW66-F1
#
_cell.length_a   1.000
_cell.length_b   1.000
_cell.length_c   1.000
_cell.angle_alpha   90.00
_cell.angle_beta   90.00
_cell.angle_gamma   90.00
#
_symmetry.space_group_name_H-M   'P 1'
#
loop_
_entity.id
_entity.type
_entity.pdbx_description
1 polymer ?
#
loop_
_entity_poly.entity_id
_entity_poly.type
_entity_poly.pdbx_seq_one_letter_code
_entity_poly.pdbx_strand_id
1 'polypeptide(L)'
;MVPQIEGVLSLRKMLDQLKLKQVGKLKVETIIRLSRFVMTNNYFSYNGQFYHQIREGAMGSPLTLTISNCYMYFFERRIVNQIRNSGGLYFRYIDDIFITINWPVRHLLKQIERWNKFDENIKLSANIGSIVNFLDLSIENQDGQLFTTVYQKPSYEPYYLPFNSIHPLHMKKNIPFAMLLRDIRYCSKFESYLNEREKLRMALLLNKYPNKIIDEQFNNVLVKFGINEPLTSINFNRSRQKIIDSPIKEK
;
A
#
# COMPACT_ATOMS: atom_id res chain seq x y z
N MET A 1 -7.85 4.56 -15.96
CA MET A 1 -6.43 4.70 -16.36
C MET A 1 -6.18 6.14 -16.79
N VAL A 2 -4.96 6.67 -16.61
CA VAL A 2 -4.70 8.11 -16.73
C VAL A 2 -4.34 8.49 -18.17
N PRO A 3 -5.12 9.36 -18.82
CA PRO A 3 -4.84 9.79 -20.19
C PRO A 3 -3.53 10.59 -20.30
N GLN A 4 -2.84 10.47 -21.44
CA GLN A 4 -1.55 11.15 -21.68
C GLN A 4 -1.65 12.68 -21.57
N ILE A 5 -2.62 13.29 -22.25
CA ILE A 5 -2.75 14.76 -22.31
C ILE A 5 -3.22 15.29 -20.96
N GLU A 6 -4.31 14.76 -20.44
CA GLU A 6 -4.95 15.19 -19.21
C GLU A 6 -4.06 14.91 -17.99
N GLY A 7 -3.24 13.85 -18.05
CA GLY A 7 -2.18 13.59 -17.07
C GLY A 7 -1.14 14.72 -17.02
N VAL A 8 -0.60 15.12 -18.17
CA VAL A 8 0.36 16.23 -18.25
C VAL A 8 -0.28 17.56 -17.82
N LEU A 9 -1.54 17.79 -18.19
CA LEU A 9 -2.29 18.97 -17.72
C LEU A 9 -2.49 18.94 -16.20
N SER A 10 -2.71 17.77 -15.61
CA SER A 10 -2.82 17.60 -14.17
C SER A 10 -1.49 17.89 -13.47
N LEU A 11 -0.37 17.48 -14.04
CA LEU A 11 0.95 17.87 -13.54
C LEU A 11 1.15 19.39 -13.56
N ARG A 12 0.76 20.07 -14.65
CA ARG A 12 0.81 21.55 -14.72
C ARG A 12 -0.05 22.18 -13.63
N LYS A 13 -1.31 21.75 -13.50
CA LYS A 13 -2.23 22.24 -12.46
C LYS A 13 -1.64 22.08 -11.06
N MET A 14 -0.96 20.95 -10.79
CA MET A 14 -0.30 20.72 -9.51
C MET A 14 0.86 21.70 -9.28
N LEU A 15 1.75 21.88 -10.27
CA LEU A 15 2.87 22.83 -10.18
C LEU A 15 2.38 24.27 -9.96
N ASP A 16 1.31 24.67 -10.64
CA ASP A 16 0.66 25.98 -10.48
C ASP A 16 0.03 26.11 -9.08
N GLN A 17 -0.65 25.07 -8.58
CA GLN A 17 -1.23 25.06 -7.23
C GLN A 17 -0.16 25.20 -6.14
N LEU A 18 1.02 24.61 -6.36
CA LEU A 18 2.18 24.74 -5.48
C LEU A 18 2.93 26.07 -5.68
N LYS A 19 2.50 26.92 -6.61
CA LYS A 19 3.14 28.20 -6.98
C LYS A 19 4.61 28.05 -7.35
N LEU A 20 4.99 26.91 -7.92
CA LEU A 20 6.37 26.64 -8.33
C LEU A 20 6.65 27.24 -9.70
N LYS A 21 7.77 27.96 -9.82
CA LYS A 21 8.27 28.45 -11.13
C LYS A 21 9.32 27.53 -11.74
N GLN A 22 10.00 26.73 -10.90
CA GLN A 22 11.00 25.74 -11.29
C GLN A 22 11.07 24.60 -10.26
N VAL A 23 11.55 23.44 -10.69
CA VAL A 23 11.90 22.31 -9.82
C VAL A 23 13.37 22.00 -10.05
N GLY A 24 14.18 22.12 -8.99
CA GLY A 24 15.64 22.14 -9.13
C GLY A 24 16.08 23.26 -10.06
N LYS A 25 16.77 22.92 -11.14
CA LYS A 25 17.25 23.87 -12.16
C LYS A 25 16.32 23.97 -13.39
N LEU A 26 15.21 23.24 -13.42
CA LEU A 26 14.32 23.17 -14.59
C LEU A 26 13.09 24.06 -14.41
N LYS A 27 12.84 24.95 -15.38
CA LYS A 27 11.61 25.74 -15.43
C LYS A 27 10.39 24.84 -15.63
N VAL A 28 9.23 25.23 -15.08
CA VAL A 28 7.97 24.47 -15.23
C VAL A 28 7.65 24.19 -16.70
N GLU A 29 7.83 25.16 -17.59
CA GLU A 29 7.59 24.97 -19.01
C GLU A 29 8.44 23.84 -19.62
N THR A 30 9.70 23.75 -19.21
CA THR A 30 10.61 22.68 -19.63
C THR A 30 10.15 21.34 -19.11
N ILE A 31 9.75 21.28 -17.84
CA ILE A 31 9.21 20.05 -17.22
C ILE A 31 7.97 19.59 -17.98
N ILE A 32 7.01 20.46 -18.26
CA ILE A 32 5.78 20.11 -18.99
C ILE A 32 6.07 19.62 -20.41
N ARG A 33 7.00 20.26 -21.12
CA ARG A 33 7.42 19.82 -22.46
C ARG A 33 8.06 18.42 -22.43
N LEU A 34 8.95 18.17 -21.47
CA LEU A 34 9.57 16.86 -21.28
C LEU A 34 8.54 15.81 -20.87
N SER A 35 7.61 16.15 -19.98
CA SER A 35 6.54 15.24 -19.57
C SER A 35 5.64 14.87 -20.73
N ARG A 36 5.26 15.83 -21.58
CA ARG A 36 4.53 15.54 -22.81
C ARG A 36 5.31 14.59 -23.70
N PHE A 37 6.60 14.85 -23.92
CA PHE A 37 7.46 14.00 -24.73
C PHE A 37 7.50 12.56 -24.22
N VAL A 38 7.72 12.36 -22.91
CA VAL A 38 7.72 11.02 -22.30
C VAL A 38 6.36 10.35 -22.42
N MET A 39 5.27 11.08 -22.19
CA MET A 39 3.92 10.50 -22.24
C MET A 39 3.50 10.11 -23.66
N THR A 40 3.94 10.84 -24.70
CA THR A 40 3.52 10.58 -26.09
C THR A 40 4.46 9.67 -26.88
N ASN A 41 5.68 9.41 -26.42
CA ASN A 41 6.68 8.61 -27.15
C ASN A 41 6.95 7.25 -26.49
N ASN A 42 5.87 6.57 -26.10
CA ASN A 42 5.92 5.25 -25.47
C ASN A 42 5.88 4.14 -26.53
N TYR A 43 7.06 3.77 -27.04
CA TYR A 43 7.22 2.68 -28.00
C TYR A 43 7.84 1.46 -27.31
N PHE A 44 7.35 0.26 -27.63
CA PHE A 44 7.94 -1.00 -27.14
C PHE A 44 7.90 -2.07 -28.24
N SER A 45 8.78 -3.05 -28.13
CA SER A 45 8.82 -4.20 -29.03
C SER A 45 8.39 -5.47 -28.30
N TYR A 46 7.50 -6.25 -28.91
CA TYR A 46 7.11 -7.58 -28.42
C TYR A 46 7.00 -8.53 -29.61
N ASN A 47 7.61 -9.72 -29.51
CA ASN A 47 7.67 -10.72 -30.58
C ASN A 47 8.12 -10.15 -31.95
N GLY A 48 9.12 -9.28 -31.95
CA GLY A 48 9.66 -8.66 -33.16
C GLY A 48 8.77 -7.58 -33.80
N GLN A 49 7.62 -7.27 -33.21
CA GLN A 49 6.72 -6.19 -33.65
C GLN A 49 6.87 -4.96 -32.75
N PHE A 50 6.74 -3.77 -33.35
CA PHE A 50 6.76 -2.50 -32.64
C PHE A 50 5.34 -2.01 -32.38
N TYR A 51 5.10 -1.53 -31.16
CA TYR A 51 3.83 -0.99 -30.72
C TYR A 51 4.02 0.41 -30.14
N HIS A 52 3.03 1.27 -30.36
CA HIS A 52 2.97 2.61 -29.77
C HIS A 52 1.78 2.69 -28.82
N GLN A 53 2.03 3.04 -27.57
CA GLN A 53 0.98 3.25 -26.59
C GLN A 53 0.39 4.66 -26.77
N ILE A 54 -0.87 4.73 -27.19
CA ILE A 54 -1.52 5.99 -27.60
C ILE A 54 -2.39 6.67 -26.55
N ARG A 55 -2.80 5.95 -25.49
CA ARG A 55 -3.78 6.45 -24.51
C ARG A 55 -3.18 6.78 -23.15
N GLU A 56 -2.23 5.97 -22.70
CA GLU A 56 -1.75 5.97 -21.32
C GLU A 56 -0.22 6.08 -21.27
N GLY A 57 0.32 6.36 -20.09
CA GLY A 57 1.76 6.31 -19.86
C GLY A 57 2.27 4.88 -19.80
N ALA A 58 3.52 4.66 -20.22
CA ALA A 58 4.17 3.36 -20.08
C ALA A 58 4.24 2.94 -18.60
N MET A 59 3.82 1.70 -18.33
CA MET A 59 4.06 1.06 -17.04
C MET A 59 5.56 0.95 -16.79
N GLY A 60 6.01 1.22 -15.56
CA GLY A 60 7.43 1.21 -15.21
C GLY A 60 8.18 2.53 -15.49
N SER A 61 7.57 3.50 -16.19
CA SER A 61 8.13 4.85 -16.27
C SER A 61 8.03 5.56 -14.91
N PRO A 62 9.13 6.06 -14.32
CA PRO A 62 9.12 6.78 -13.06
C PRO A 62 8.19 8.01 -13.08
N LEU A 63 8.08 8.67 -14.23
CA LEU A 63 7.27 9.87 -14.40
C LEU A 63 5.76 9.55 -14.45
N THR A 64 5.38 8.42 -15.07
CA THR A 64 3.97 8.03 -15.21
C THR A 64 3.29 7.94 -13.84
N LEU A 65 3.97 7.38 -12.83
CA LEU A 65 3.42 7.29 -11.47
C LEU A 65 3.17 8.68 -10.85
N THR A 66 4.11 9.61 -11.01
CA THR A 66 3.95 10.99 -10.52
C THR A 66 2.79 11.70 -11.22
N ILE A 67 2.66 11.55 -12.53
CA ILE A 67 1.55 12.11 -13.31
C ILE A 67 0.23 11.50 -12.87
N SER A 68 0.16 10.18 -12.69
CA SER A 68 -1.04 9.50 -12.22
C SER A 68 -1.48 9.98 -10.84
N ASN A 69 -0.53 10.21 -9.93
CA ASN A 69 -0.84 10.79 -8.62
C ASN A 69 -1.37 12.22 -8.72
N CYS A 70 -0.84 13.05 -9.61
CA CYS A 70 -1.37 14.39 -9.85
C CYS A 70 -2.80 14.34 -10.40
N TYR A 71 -3.05 13.45 -11.36
CA TYR A 71 -4.38 13.25 -11.94
C TYR A 71 -5.39 12.79 -10.88
N MET A 72 -5.06 11.73 -10.14
CA MET A 72 -5.91 11.18 -9.10
C MET A 72 -6.17 12.19 -7.99
N TYR A 73 -5.20 13.03 -7.62
CA TYR A 73 -5.40 14.09 -6.64
C TYR A 73 -6.56 15.03 -7.02
N PHE A 74 -6.64 15.47 -8.28
CA PHE A 74 -7.72 16.37 -8.72
C PHE A 74 -9.07 15.65 -8.84
N PHE A 75 -9.07 14.40 -9.28
CA PHE A 75 -10.25 13.55 -9.30
C PHE A 75 -10.83 13.32 -7.89
N GLU A 76 -9.97 12.92 -6.95
CA GLU A 76 -10.37 12.44 -5.63
C GLU A 76 -10.66 13.58 -4.65
N ARG A 77 -10.17 14.80 -4.88
CA ARG A 77 -10.32 15.93 -3.93
C ARG A 77 -11.76 16.13 -3.46
N ARG A 78 -12.75 16.02 -4.36
CA ARG A 78 -14.17 16.14 -4.01
C ARG A 78 -14.66 14.94 -3.18
N ILE A 79 -14.20 13.74 -3.52
CA ILE A 79 -14.51 12.50 -2.80
C ILE A 79 -13.96 12.59 -1.38
N VAL A 80 -12.67 12.91 -1.23
CA VAL A 80 -12.00 13.06 0.07
C VAL A 80 -12.74 14.04 0.98
N ASN A 81 -13.14 15.19 0.46
CA ASN A 81 -13.90 16.17 1.24
C ASN A 81 -15.26 15.63 1.69
N GLN A 82 -16.00 14.93 0.82
CA GLN A 82 -17.28 14.31 1.19
C GLN A 82 -17.11 13.25 2.27
N ILE A 83 -16.08 12.41 2.17
CA ILE A 83 -15.76 11.38 3.17
C ILE A 83 -15.40 12.02 4.51
N ARG A 84 -14.47 12.98 4.52
CA ARG A 84 -14.05 13.65 5.75
C ARG A 84 -15.20 14.38 6.45
N ASN A 85 -16.05 15.06 5.69
CA ASN A 85 -17.23 15.74 6.24
C ASN A 85 -18.26 14.78 6.87
N SER A 86 -18.22 13.49 6.51
CA SER A 86 -19.06 12.45 7.12
C SER A 86 -18.43 11.80 8.37
N GLY A 87 -17.25 12.24 8.79
CA GLY A 87 -16.46 11.60 9.86
C GLY A 87 -15.76 10.31 9.41
N GLY A 88 -15.67 10.08 8.10
CA GLY A 88 -15.04 8.91 7.51
C GLY A 88 -13.54 9.08 7.28
N LEU A 89 -12.87 7.95 7.05
CA LEU A 89 -11.46 7.89 6.65
C LEU A 89 -11.36 7.68 5.15
N TYR A 90 -10.37 8.32 4.53
CA TYR A 90 -10.00 8.10 3.13
C TYR A 90 -8.49 7.86 3.06
N PHE A 91 -8.10 6.72 2.52
CA PHE A 91 -6.72 6.38 2.23
C PHE A 91 -6.62 5.89 0.79
N ARG A 92 -5.49 6.20 0.14
CA ARG A 92 -5.16 5.70 -1.19
C ARG A 92 -3.72 5.22 -1.21
N TYR A 93 -3.51 4.06 -1.81
CA TYR A 93 -2.19 3.54 -2.16
C TYR A 93 -2.16 3.26 -3.66
N ILE A 94 -1.55 4.17 -4.42
CA ILE A 94 -1.54 4.13 -5.90
C ILE A 94 -2.97 4.07 -6.46
N ASP A 95 -3.44 2.89 -6.85
CA ASP A 95 -4.76 2.59 -7.43
C ASP A 95 -5.77 2.04 -6.42
N ASP A 96 -5.31 1.50 -5.30
CA ASP A 96 -6.19 0.98 -4.24
C ASP A 96 -6.69 2.12 -3.33
N ILE A 97 -8.00 2.14 -3.07
CA ILE A 97 -8.66 3.11 -2.21
C ILE A 97 -9.34 2.39 -1.05
N PHE A 98 -9.14 2.87 0.17
CA PHE A 98 -9.85 2.43 1.38
C PHE A 98 -10.65 3.58 1.98
N ILE A 99 -11.93 3.34 2.23
CA ILE A 99 -12.87 4.32 2.76
C ILE A 99 -13.62 3.71 3.95
N THR A 100 -13.75 4.49 5.02
CA THR A 100 -14.77 4.24 6.06
C THR A 100 -15.81 5.35 6.00
N ILE A 101 -17.07 5.01 6.28
CA ILE A 101 -18.17 5.97 6.19
C ILE A 101 -19.34 5.57 7.08
N ASN A 102 -20.03 6.58 7.63
CA ASN A 102 -21.18 6.40 8.51
C ASN A 102 -22.52 6.49 7.76
N TRP A 103 -22.52 6.18 6.46
CA TRP A 103 -23.73 6.22 5.64
C TRP A 103 -24.34 4.82 5.50
N PRO A 104 -25.67 4.71 5.31
CA PRO A 104 -26.29 3.46 4.88
C PRO A 104 -25.66 2.96 3.58
N VAL A 105 -25.42 1.65 3.46
CA VAL A 105 -24.81 1.01 2.28
C VAL A 105 -25.51 1.43 0.98
N ARG A 106 -26.85 1.51 0.99
CA ARG A 106 -27.65 1.98 -0.16
C ARG A 106 -27.30 3.39 -0.63
N HIS A 107 -26.92 4.30 0.27
CA HIS A 107 -26.51 5.66 -0.09
C HIS A 107 -25.08 5.67 -0.62
N LEU A 108 -24.20 4.87 -0.02
CA LEU A 108 -22.82 4.71 -0.50
C LEU A 108 -22.80 4.18 -1.93
N LEU A 109 -23.58 3.14 -2.26
CA LEU A 109 -23.67 2.58 -3.62
C LEU A 109 -24.09 3.65 -4.65
N LYS A 110 -25.16 4.40 -4.36
CA LYS A 110 -25.60 5.52 -5.20
C LYS A 110 -24.53 6.61 -5.33
N GLN A 111 -23.75 6.84 -4.27
CA GLN A 111 -22.70 7.83 -4.30
C GLN A 111 -21.50 7.36 -5.13
N ILE A 112 -21.14 6.08 -5.09
CA ILE A 112 -20.10 5.50 -5.95
C ILE A 112 -20.50 5.64 -7.43
N GLU A 113 -21.76 5.39 -7.77
CA GLU A 113 -22.26 5.64 -9.13
C GLU A 113 -22.12 7.11 -9.57
N ARG A 114 -22.27 8.07 -8.65
CA ARG A 114 -22.05 9.48 -8.93
C ARG A 114 -20.57 9.81 -9.09
N TRP A 115 -19.70 9.26 -8.24
CA TRP A 115 -18.26 9.43 -8.35
C TRP A 115 -17.72 8.86 -9.67
N ASN A 116 -18.28 7.75 -10.15
CA ASN A 116 -17.97 7.17 -11.46
C ASN A 116 -18.39 8.04 -12.65
N LYS A 117 -19.12 9.14 -12.42
CA LYS A 117 -19.44 10.14 -13.45
C LYS A 117 -18.56 11.38 -13.38
N PHE A 118 -17.63 11.45 -12.42
CA PHE A 118 -16.71 12.59 -12.31
C PHE A 118 -15.67 12.60 -13.43
N ASP A 119 -15.34 11.43 -13.96
CA ASP A 119 -14.31 11.26 -14.97
C ASP A 119 -14.61 10.00 -15.79
N GLU A 120 -14.58 10.09 -17.11
CA GLU A 120 -14.85 8.96 -18.02
C GLU A 120 -13.74 7.91 -18.05
N ASN A 121 -12.53 8.29 -17.65
CA ASN A 121 -11.33 7.44 -17.68
C ASN A 121 -11.08 6.71 -16.35
N ILE A 122 -11.79 7.08 -15.28
CA ILE A 122 -11.68 6.48 -13.95
C ILE A 122 -12.98 5.80 -13.56
N LYS A 123 -12.89 4.51 -13.22
CA LYS A 123 -14.02 3.72 -12.74
C LYS A 123 -13.67 3.07 -11.42
N LEU A 124 -14.44 3.40 -10.39
CA LEU A 124 -14.38 2.84 -9.05
C LEU A 124 -15.22 1.57 -9.01
N SER A 125 -14.56 0.45 -8.72
CA SER A 125 -15.17 -0.80 -8.30
C SER A 125 -15.02 -0.94 -6.79
N ALA A 126 -16.12 -1.14 -6.06
CA ALA A 126 -16.10 -1.19 -4.61
C ALA A 126 -16.45 -2.59 -4.09
N ASN A 127 -15.70 -3.04 -3.09
CA ASN A 127 -16.09 -4.13 -2.20
C ASN A 127 -16.50 -3.51 -0.85
N ILE A 128 -17.75 -3.72 -0.43
CA ILE A 128 -18.34 -3.05 0.73
C ILE A 128 -18.75 -4.13 1.74
N GLY A 129 -18.29 -4.00 2.98
CA GLY A 129 -18.64 -4.90 4.06
C GLY A 129 -18.15 -4.38 5.41
N SER A 130 -18.50 -5.10 6.48
CA SER A 130 -17.89 -4.91 7.80
C SER A 130 -16.44 -5.39 7.83
N ILE A 131 -16.07 -6.31 6.95
CA ILE A 131 -14.70 -6.79 6.74
C ILE A 131 -14.32 -6.51 5.29
N VAL A 132 -13.20 -5.83 5.08
CA VAL A 132 -12.65 -5.57 3.75
C VAL A 132 -11.14 -5.75 3.77
N ASN A 133 -10.57 -6.11 2.62
CA ASN A 133 -9.13 -6.25 2.46
C ASN A 133 -8.56 -5.01 1.78
N PHE A 134 -7.43 -4.52 2.28
CA PHE A 134 -6.70 -3.40 1.70
C PHE A 134 -5.20 -3.69 1.78
N LEU A 135 -4.54 -3.85 0.63
CA LEU A 135 -3.16 -4.34 0.54
C LEU A 135 -3.01 -5.68 1.28
N ASP A 136 -2.10 -5.74 2.25
CA ASP A 136 -1.81 -6.92 3.09
C ASP A 136 -2.60 -6.92 4.42
N LEU A 137 -3.65 -6.10 4.54
CA LEU A 137 -4.49 -5.99 5.73
C LEU A 137 -5.92 -6.47 5.48
N SER A 138 -6.44 -7.26 6.42
CA SER A 138 -7.86 -7.50 6.57
C SER A 138 -8.36 -6.58 7.68
N ILE A 139 -9.29 -5.71 7.35
CA ILE A 139 -9.78 -4.64 8.22
C ILE A 139 -11.24 -4.93 8.56
N GLU A 140 -11.50 -5.20 9.83
CA GLU A 140 -12.83 -5.41 10.38
C GLU A 140 -13.29 -4.17 11.15
N ASN A 141 -14.50 -3.70 10.87
CA ASN A 141 -15.17 -2.67 11.63
C ASN A 141 -16.15 -3.32 12.62
N GLN A 142 -15.88 -3.17 13.92
CA GLN A 142 -16.77 -3.54 15.01
C GLN A 142 -17.24 -2.24 15.67
N ASP A 143 -18.47 -1.81 15.35
CA ASP A 143 -19.15 -0.65 15.95
C ASP A 143 -18.34 0.66 15.92
N GLY A 144 -17.62 0.91 14.82
CA GLY A 144 -16.80 2.12 14.63
C GLY A 144 -15.34 1.95 15.07
N GLN A 145 -14.99 0.82 15.69
CA GLN A 145 -13.62 0.46 16.00
C GLN A 145 -13.05 -0.46 14.92
N LEU A 146 -11.92 -0.05 14.34
CA LEU A 146 -11.23 -0.83 13.31
C LEU A 146 -10.24 -1.80 13.96
N PHE A 147 -10.39 -3.07 13.64
CA PHE A 147 -9.45 -4.13 13.95
C PHE A 147 -8.78 -4.61 12.67
N THR A 148 -7.50 -4.93 12.78
CA THR A 148 -6.64 -5.28 11.65
C THR A 148 -5.96 -6.61 11.90
N THR A 149 -5.85 -7.41 10.84
CA THR A 149 -5.10 -8.67 10.80
C THR A 149 -4.38 -8.78 9.46
N VAL A 150 -3.45 -9.73 9.34
CA VAL A 150 -2.75 -10.00 8.09
C VAL A 150 -3.75 -10.58 7.08
N TYR A 151 -3.80 -10.00 5.88
CA TYR A 151 -4.53 -10.57 4.74
C TYR A 151 -3.56 -11.28 3.81
N GLN A 152 -3.93 -12.48 3.37
CA GLN A 152 -3.25 -13.24 2.35
C GLN A 152 -4.23 -13.48 1.21
N LYS A 153 -3.79 -13.21 -0.02
CA LYS A 153 -4.61 -13.51 -1.21
C LYS A 153 -4.90 -15.02 -1.28
N PRO A 154 -6.02 -15.46 -1.87
CA PRO A 154 -6.31 -16.90 -2.00
C PRO A 154 -5.23 -17.70 -2.73
N SER A 155 -4.46 -17.05 -3.61
CA SER A 155 -3.32 -17.62 -4.31
C SER A 155 -2.01 -17.60 -3.52
N TYR A 156 -2.04 -17.19 -2.25
CA TYR A 156 -0.85 -17.13 -1.42
C TYR A 156 -0.39 -18.54 -1.07
N GLU A 157 0.88 -18.80 -1.35
CA GLU A 157 1.58 -19.98 -0.86
C GLU A 157 2.52 -19.55 0.27
N PRO A 158 2.68 -20.37 1.32
CA PRO A 158 3.61 -20.09 2.42
C PRO A 158 5.07 -20.31 2.00
N TYR A 159 5.45 -19.81 0.83
CA TYR A 159 6.77 -19.93 0.26
C TYR A 159 7.63 -18.73 0.68
N TYR A 160 8.65 -19.02 1.47
CA TYR A 160 9.72 -18.08 1.76
C TYR A 160 10.99 -18.56 1.10
N LEU A 161 11.99 -17.68 0.97
CA LEU A 161 13.30 -18.08 0.50
C LEU A 161 13.81 -19.28 1.32
N PRO A 162 14.00 -20.48 0.72
CA PRO A 162 14.36 -21.66 1.48
C PRO A 162 15.70 -21.49 2.19
N PHE A 163 15.81 -22.01 3.41
CA PHE A 163 17.01 -21.80 4.22
C PHE A 163 18.27 -22.45 3.60
N ASN A 164 18.08 -23.56 2.87
CA ASN A 164 19.14 -24.28 2.16
C ASN A 164 19.53 -23.64 0.82
N SER A 165 18.90 -22.54 0.41
CA SER A 165 19.28 -21.82 -0.81
C SER A 165 20.64 -21.12 -0.66
N ILE A 166 21.33 -20.91 -1.80
CA ILE A 166 22.64 -20.25 -1.90
C ILE A 166 22.48 -18.72 -1.85
N HIS A 167 21.90 -18.24 -0.76
CA HIS A 167 21.77 -16.82 -0.48
C HIS A 167 22.55 -16.46 0.79
N PRO A 168 23.04 -15.22 0.92
CA PRO A 168 23.71 -14.76 2.13
C PRO A 168 22.89 -15.01 3.40
N LEU A 169 23.56 -15.45 4.46
CA LEU A 169 22.89 -15.82 5.71
C LEU A 169 22.09 -14.66 6.31
N HIS A 170 22.56 -13.42 6.18
CA HIS A 170 21.87 -12.24 6.69
C HIS A 170 20.50 -12.04 6.03
N MET A 171 20.35 -12.33 4.74
CA MET A 171 19.06 -12.23 4.03
C MET A 171 18.07 -13.27 4.57
N LYS A 172 18.54 -14.50 4.75
CA LYS A 172 17.73 -15.59 5.34
C LYS A 172 17.31 -15.25 6.76
N LYS A 173 18.25 -14.81 7.62
CA LYS A 173 17.93 -14.37 8.99
C LYS A 173 16.95 -13.19 9.03
N ASN A 174 16.99 -12.29 8.05
CA ASN A 174 16.08 -11.15 8.00
C ASN A 174 14.62 -11.54 7.70
N ILE A 175 14.36 -12.70 7.10
CA ILE A 175 12.99 -13.12 6.74
C ILE A 175 12.13 -13.36 7.99
N PRO A 176 12.50 -14.25 8.94
CA PRO A 176 11.74 -14.40 10.19
C PRO A 176 11.58 -13.09 10.96
N PHE A 177 12.63 -12.27 10.98
CA PHE A 177 12.62 -10.97 11.64
C PHE A 177 11.58 -10.02 11.03
N ALA A 178 11.63 -9.83 9.71
CA ALA A 178 10.76 -8.89 9.00
C ALA A 178 9.30 -9.36 8.99
N MET A 179 9.05 -10.66 8.87
CA MET A 179 7.70 -11.22 8.86
C MET A 179 7.04 -11.11 10.24
N LEU A 180 7.74 -11.43 11.33
CA LEU A 180 7.16 -11.23 12.66
C LEU A 180 6.91 -9.75 12.95
N LEU A 181 7.83 -8.87 12.54
CA LEU A 181 7.64 -7.43 12.68
C LEU A 181 6.38 -6.95 11.94
N ARG A 182 6.14 -7.46 10.73
CA ARG A 182 4.90 -7.22 9.98
C ARG A 182 3.69 -7.69 10.77
N ASP A 183 3.69 -8.93 11.26
CA ASP A 183 2.54 -9.52 11.94
C ASP A 183 2.17 -8.75 13.23
N ILE A 184 3.16 -8.30 14.00
CA ILE A 184 2.92 -7.43 15.18
C ILE A 184 2.33 -6.07 14.76
N ARG A 185 2.83 -5.46 13.68
CA ARG A 185 2.31 -4.18 13.19
C ARG A 185 0.89 -4.32 12.64
N TYR A 186 0.57 -5.43 11.98
CA TYR A 186 -0.70 -5.61 11.28
C TYR A 186 -1.81 -6.13 12.18
N CYS A 187 -1.50 -6.94 13.19
CA CYS A 187 -2.50 -7.48 14.09
C CYS A 187 -2.82 -6.52 15.23
N SER A 188 -4.07 -6.05 15.32
CA SER A 188 -4.51 -5.17 16.41
C SER A 188 -4.92 -5.91 17.69
N LYS A 189 -5.26 -7.20 17.60
CA LYS A 189 -5.63 -8.06 18.75
C LYS A 189 -4.52 -9.07 19.01
N PHE A 190 -4.28 -9.37 20.29
CA PHE A 190 -3.26 -10.34 20.70
C PHE A 190 -3.52 -11.74 20.14
N GLU A 191 -4.76 -12.22 20.19
CA GLU A 191 -5.14 -13.53 19.65
C GLU A 191 -4.87 -13.65 18.13
N SER A 192 -5.17 -12.58 17.38
CA SER A 192 -4.87 -12.53 15.95
C SER A 192 -3.37 -12.58 15.69
N TYR A 193 -2.58 -11.84 16.47
CA TYR A 193 -1.12 -11.90 16.41
C TYR A 193 -0.58 -13.30 16.70
N LEU A 194 -1.10 -13.97 17.74
CA LEU A 194 -0.68 -15.34 18.07
C LEU A 194 -0.95 -16.30 16.92
N ASN A 195 -2.15 -16.24 16.34
CA ASN A 195 -2.51 -17.09 15.21
C ASN A 195 -1.58 -16.85 14.00
N GLU A 196 -1.32 -15.58 13.65
CA GLU A 196 -0.41 -15.25 12.54
C GLU A 196 1.04 -15.65 12.83
N ARG A 197 1.51 -15.48 14.07
CA ARG A 197 2.84 -15.93 14.50
C ARG A 197 3.01 -17.44 14.35
N GLU A 198 2.01 -18.23 14.72
CA GLU A 198 2.07 -19.69 14.59
C GLU A 198 2.05 -20.12 13.11
N LYS A 199 1.20 -19.48 12.28
CA LYS A 199 1.22 -19.71 10.82
C LYS A 199 2.59 -19.36 10.22
N LEU A 200 3.18 -18.23 10.61
CA LEU A 200 4.51 -17.82 10.18
C LEU A 200 5.56 -18.86 10.60
N ARG A 201 5.54 -19.31 11.86
CA ARG A 201 6.48 -20.34 12.34
C ARG A 201 6.38 -21.61 11.50
N MET A 202 5.16 -22.10 11.24
CA MET A 202 4.94 -23.28 10.42
C MET A 202 5.45 -23.09 8.99
N ALA A 203 5.17 -21.95 8.37
CA ALA A 203 5.68 -21.62 7.04
C ALA A 203 7.22 -21.59 7.01
N LEU A 204 7.88 -20.99 8.00
CA LEU A 204 9.34 -20.98 8.08
C LEU A 204 9.93 -22.39 8.24
N LEU A 205 9.31 -23.25 9.05
CA LEU A 205 9.73 -24.64 9.22
C LEU A 205 9.60 -25.45 7.92
N LEU A 206 8.50 -25.25 7.17
CA LEU A 206 8.30 -25.85 5.85
C LEU A 206 9.41 -25.41 4.86
N ASN A 207 9.86 -24.16 4.97
CA ASN A 207 10.99 -23.60 4.22
C ASN A 207 12.38 -23.91 4.83
N LYS A 208 12.45 -24.92 5.70
CA LYS A 208 13.69 -25.49 6.28
C LYS A 208 14.47 -24.56 7.21
N TYR A 209 13.85 -23.52 7.76
CA TYR A 209 14.49 -22.68 8.77
C TYR A 209 14.72 -23.45 10.07
N PRO A 210 15.94 -23.47 10.63
CA PRO A 210 16.20 -24.08 11.94
C PRO A 210 15.41 -23.35 13.04
N ASN A 211 14.77 -24.10 13.95
CA ASN A 211 14.02 -23.56 15.10
C ASN A 211 14.81 -22.48 15.86
N LYS A 212 16.09 -22.75 16.16
CA LYS A 212 16.96 -21.82 16.87
C LYS A 212 17.08 -20.46 16.17
N ILE A 213 17.11 -20.43 14.83
CA ILE A 213 17.18 -19.18 14.07
C ILE A 213 15.84 -18.46 14.13
N ILE A 214 14.72 -19.19 14.02
CA ILE A 214 13.38 -18.58 14.15
C ILE A 214 13.25 -17.91 15.51
N ASP A 215 13.57 -18.62 16.59
CA ASP A 215 13.48 -18.12 17.97
C ASP A 215 14.42 -16.93 18.22
N GLU A 216 15.67 -17.01 17.75
CA GLU A 216 16.64 -15.91 17.80
C GLU A 216 16.09 -14.66 17.11
N GLN A 217 15.56 -14.79 15.88
CA GLN A 217 15.07 -13.65 15.13
C GLN A 217 13.76 -13.10 15.68
N PHE A 218 12.87 -13.94 16.20
CA PHE A 218 11.66 -13.50 16.88
C PHE A 218 11.99 -12.68 18.13
N ASN A 219 12.95 -13.13 18.94
CA ASN A 219 13.44 -12.38 20.09
C ASN A 219 14.14 -11.07 19.68
N ASN A 220 14.93 -11.09 18.60
CA ASN A 220 15.60 -9.90 18.08
C ASN A 220 14.61 -8.78 17.70
N VAL A 221 13.41 -9.14 17.21
CA VAL A 221 12.34 -8.13 16.97
C VAL A 221 12.00 -7.42 18.26
N LEU A 222 11.69 -8.16 19.33
CA LEU A 222 11.30 -7.58 20.62
C LEU A 222 12.43 -6.73 21.23
N VAL A 223 13.65 -7.26 21.24
CA VAL A 223 14.85 -6.57 21.76
C VAL A 223 15.10 -5.27 20.99
N LYS A 224 14.94 -5.26 19.66
CA LYS A 224 15.15 -4.05 18.84
C LYS A 224 14.26 -2.88 19.27
N PHE A 225 13.06 -3.17 19.76
CA PHE A 225 12.11 -2.15 20.22
C PHE A 225 12.06 -2.02 21.76
N GLY A 226 13.07 -2.53 22.46
CA GLY A 226 13.18 -2.41 23.92
C GLY A 226 12.09 -3.15 24.68
N ILE A 227 11.59 -4.25 24.11
CA ILE A 227 10.61 -5.14 24.74
C ILE A 227 11.38 -6.33 25.33
N ASN A 228 11.62 -6.28 26.64
CA ASN A 228 12.41 -7.28 27.36
C ASN A 228 11.57 -8.40 27.99
N GLU A 229 10.25 -8.37 27.77
CA GLU A 229 9.30 -9.33 28.31
C GLU A 229 8.50 -9.99 27.17
N PRO A 230 8.03 -11.23 27.34
CA PRO A 230 7.15 -11.87 26.37
C PRO A 230 5.87 -11.05 26.13
N LEU A 231 5.38 -11.07 24.89
CA LEU A 231 4.09 -10.48 24.56
C LEU A 231 2.96 -11.33 25.16
N THR A 232 2.06 -10.67 25.87
CA THR A 232 0.87 -11.23 26.51
C THR A 232 -0.35 -10.39 26.15
N SER A 233 -1.56 -10.90 26.39
CA SER A 233 -2.80 -10.15 26.18
C SER A 233 -2.82 -8.80 26.92
N ILE A 234 -2.11 -8.68 28.05
CA ILE A 234 -2.06 -7.49 28.90
C ILE A 234 -1.12 -6.42 28.32
N ASN A 235 0.08 -6.80 27.86
CA ASN A 235 1.09 -5.84 27.42
C ASN A 235 1.12 -5.62 25.90
N PHE A 236 0.44 -6.46 25.11
CA PHE A 236 0.55 -6.49 23.65
C PHE A 236 0.31 -5.11 23.02
N ASN A 237 -0.80 -4.45 23.34
CA ASN A 237 -1.15 -3.16 22.73
C ASN A 237 -0.10 -2.08 23.01
N ARG A 238 0.42 -2.03 24.24
CA ARG A 238 1.48 -1.09 24.65
C ARG A 238 2.78 -1.36 23.89
N SER A 239 3.18 -2.63 23.82
CA SER A 239 4.40 -3.05 23.12
C SER A 239 4.30 -2.87 21.60
N ARG A 240 3.15 -3.18 21.02
CA ARG A 240 2.82 -2.94 19.61
C ARG A 240 2.89 -1.45 19.27
N GLN A 241 2.37 -0.58 20.14
CA GLN A 241 2.42 0.86 19.92
C GLN A 241 3.86 1.37 19.79
N LYS A 242 4.78 0.90 20.64
CA LYS A 242 6.23 1.21 20.51
C LYS A 242 6.81 0.82 19.15
N ILE A 243 6.38 -0.32 18.61
CA ILE A 243 6.82 -0.83 17.31
C ILE A 243 6.23 0.00 16.15
N ILE A 244 4.99 0.46 16.28
CA ILE A 244 4.32 1.28 15.25
C ILE A 244 4.93 2.67 15.18
N ASP A 245 5.12 3.30 16.35
CA ASP A 245 5.60 4.67 16.48
C ASP A 245 7.07 4.82 16.11
N SER A 246 7.83 3.72 16.17
CA SER A 246 9.22 3.70 15.73
C SER A 246 9.28 3.69 14.20
N PRO A 247 9.73 4.77 13.54
CA PRO A 247 9.89 4.77 12.10
C PRO A 247 10.91 3.70 11.71
N ILE A 248 10.64 2.97 10.64
CA ILE A 248 11.62 2.09 10.01
C ILE A 248 12.69 3.01 9.43
N LYS A 249 13.78 3.22 10.17
CA LYS A 249 14.95 3.93 9.65
C LYS A 249 15.58 3.03 8.59
N GLU A 250 15.57 3.49 7.34
CA GLU A 250 16.45 2.93 6.32
C GLU A 250 17.89 3.12 6.80
N LYS A 251 18.67 2.05 6.77
CA LYS A 251 20.11 2.10 7.05
C LYS A 251 20.86 2.59 5.82
#